data_AF-X0K4T7-F1
#
_entry.id   AF-X0K4T7-F1
#
_cell.length_a   1.000
_cell.length_b   1.000
_cell.length_c   1.000
_cell.angle_alpha   90.00
_cell.angle_beta   90.00
_cell.angle_gamma   90.00
#
_symmetry.space_group_name_H-M   'P 1'
#
loop_
_entity.id
_entity.type
_entity.pdbx_description
1 polymer ?
#
loop_
_entity_poly.entity_id
_entity_poly.type
_entity_poly.pdbx_seq_one_letter_code
_entity_poly.pdbx_strand_id
1 'polypeptide(L)'
;MRAPVKATSTWGSTARRLAYHRGAISQLPLASRLIAAPARIYQHYLSGGKPFTSSTFKLQEQSQPINMGSKIKNLYGLKDHLTHDKLDELRNFWFEHIPEMADRIIAPQELQKRWFFSDKEFDNVCVTRFSPILEAIRDAGVTSAQELLSVAQPRNSLDWLNLIILLDQIPRNSYRGEKSPICFTYFDPIAQQVSLEAIKQGIPDKAPEIRWVFSHRNWFYMPLMHSEDISAHVKAVAAFDKMNQDILSLMEGTGGADEYERKAREVVQADPEAAKSVGETNKVFEEKHKVIIERFGRYPHRNKALGREATPEEVEFLESGGDTFGS
;
A
#
# COMPACT_ATOMS: atom_id res chain seq x y z
N MET A 1 14.46 -52.11 -26.17
CA MET A 1 13.28 -51.83 -25.34
C MET A 1 13.75 -51.05 -24.11
N ARG A 2 13.44 -49.76 -24.00
CA ARG A 2 13.73 -48.93 -22.81
C ARG A 2 12.40 -48.52 -22.17
N ALA A 3 12.26 -48.82 -20.88
CA ALA A 3 11.08 -48.55 -20.05
C ALA A 3 10.95 -47.04 -19.75
N PRO A 4 9.72 -46.54 -19.46
CA PRO A 4 9.49 -45.12 -19.20
C PRO A 4 9.82 -44.74 -17.74
N VAL A 5 10.40 -43.55 -17.58
CA VAL A 5 10.69 -42.90 -16.29
C VAL A 5 9.40 -42.28 -15.75
N LYS A 6 8.99 -42.67 -14.54
CA LYS A 6 7.87 -42.06 -13.80
C LYS A 6 8.27 -40.65 -13.36
N ALA A 7 7.49 -39.65 -13.77
CA ALA A 7 7.56 -38.29 -13.22
C ALA A 7 7.03 -38.32 -11.77
N THR A 8 7.88 -37.96 -10.81
CA THR A 8 7.50 -37.77 -9.41
C THR A 8 6.88 -36.38 -9.24
N SER A 9 5.65 -36.37 -8.74
CA SER A 9 4.82 -35.18 -8.62
C SER A 9 5.31 -34.27 -7.48
N THR A 10 5.53 -32.99 -7.77
CA THR A 10 5.92 -31.92 -6.81
C THR A 10 4.79 -31.47 -5.88
N TRP A 11 3.61 -32.08 -5.96
CA TRP A 11 2.41 -31.69 -5.20
C TRP A 11 2.50 -31.98 -3.69
N GLY A 12 3.39 -32.88 -3.27
CA GLY A 12 3.55 -33.26 -1.87
C GLY A 12 4.29 -32.24 -1.00
N SER A 13 5.01 -31.27 -1.57
CA SER A 13 5.75 -30.24 -0.81
C SER A 13 4.93 -28.97 -0.59
N THR A 14 4.06 -28.60 -1.54
CA THR A 14 3.16 -27.42 -1.42
C THR A 14 2.02 -27.66 -0.43
N ALA A 15 1.42 -28.86 -0.44
CA ALA A 15 0.37 -29.24 0.52
C ALA A 15 0.86 -29.26 1.98
N ARG A 16 2.13 -29.62 2.20
CA ARG A 16 2.75 -29.60 3.54
C ARG A 16 3.03 -28.21 4.08
N ARG A 17 3.32 -27.21 3.23
CA ARG A 17 3.43 -25.80 3.66
C ARG A 17 2.09 -25.24 4.08
N LEU A 18 1.03 -25.49 3.30
CA LEU A 18 -0.34 -25.06 3.63
C LEU A 18 -0.84 -25.63 4.97
N ALA A 19 -0.52 -26.90 5.28
CA ALA A 19 -0.90 -27.52 6.55
C ALA A 19 -0.13 -26.95 7.75
N TYR A 20 1.15 -26.61 7.58
CA TYR A 20 1.97 -26.02 8.65
C TYR A 20 1.51 -24.61 9.02
N HIS A 21 1.11 -23.80 8.04
CA HIS A 21 0.54 -22.47 8.27
C HIS A 21 -0.87 -22.51 8.88
N ARG A 22 -1.70 -23.52 8.60
CA ARG A 22 -3.01 -23.68 9.26
C ARG A 22 -2.91 -23.93 10.77
N GLY A 23 -1.90 -24.67 11.22
CA GLY A 23 -1.72 -25.03 12.63
C GLY A 23 -1.24 -23.88 13.52
N ALA A 24 -0.27 -23.09 13.04
CA ALA A 24 0.31 -21.99 13.79
C ALA A 24 -0.56 -20.72 13.85
N ILE A 25 -1.49 -20.55 12.91
CA ILE A 25 -2.27 -19.30 12.71
C ILE A 25 -3.65 -19.36 13.38
N SER A 26 -4.09 -20.52 13.90
CA SER A 26 -5.39 -20.68 14.58
C SER A 26 -5.51 -19.97 15.95
N GLN A 27 -4.45 -19.29 16.42
CA GLN A 27 -4.39 -18.56 17.69
C GLN A 27 -4.32 -17.04 17.52
N LEU A 28 -4.31 -16.52 16.29
CA LEU A 28 -4.41 -15.08 16.02
C LEU A 28 -5.88 -14.72 15.76
N PRO A 29 -6.49 -13.81 16.53
CA PRO A 29 -7.91 -13.53 16.41
C PRO A 29 -8.16 -12.63 15.21
N LEU A 30 -8.31 -13.19 14.01
CA LEU A 30 -8.87 -12.48 12.87
C LEU A 30 -9.49 -13.45 11.85
N ALA A 31 -10.82 -13.46 11.85
CA ALA A 31 -11.71 -13.46 10.67
C ALA A 31 -12.98 -14.27 10.96
N SER A 32 -13.94 -13.68 11.68
CA SER A 32 -15.39 -13.86 11.41
C SER A 32 -16.24 -13.16 12.48
N ARG A 33 -16.69 -11.94 12.17
CA ARG A 33 -18.08 -11.45 12.36
C ARG A 33 -18.16 -9.97 12.00
N LEU A 34 -19.03 -9.69 11.04
CA LEU A 34 -19.45 -8.36 10.61
C LEU A 34 -20.01 -7.58 11.80
N ILE A 35 -19.34 -6.48 12.16
CA ILE A 35 -19.95 -5.40 12.95
C ILE A 35 -19.49 -4.10 12.31
N ALA A 36 -20.46 -3.34 11.77
CA ALA A 36 -20.24 -2.02 11.21
C ALA A 36 -19.58 -1.10 12.24
N ALA A 37 -18.56 -0.35 11.82
CA ALA A 37 -17.98 0.70 12.64
C ALA A 37 -19.04 1.79 12.91
N PRO A 38 -19.18 2.30 14.15
CA PRO A 38 -20.16 3.33 14.45
C PRO A 38 -19.80 4.64 13.72
N ALA A 39 -20.74 5.13 12.92
CA ALA A 39 -20.70 6.45 12.29
C ALA A 39 -20.73 7.53 13.37
N ARG A 40 -19.58 8.15 13.66
CA ARG A 40 -19.45 9.47 14.31
C ARG A 40 -17.97 9.82 14.53
N ILE A 41 -17.28 10.35 13.52
CA ILE A 41 -16.34 11.49 13.61
C ILE A 41 -16.17 12.10 12.22
N TYR A 42 -17.20 12.74 11.66
CA TYR A 42 -17.04 13.56 10.45
C TYR A 42 -17.72 14.91 10.62
N GLN A 43 -17.36 15.62 11.70
CA GLN A 43 -17.48 17.07 11.79
C GLN A 43 -16.67 17.54 13.00
N HIS A 44 -15.83 18.56 12.75
CA HIS A 44 -14.91 19.24 13.67
C HIS A 44 -13.58 18.55 13.99
N TYR A 45 -12.57 18.79 13.13
CA TYR A 45 -11.21 19.15 13.55
C TYR A 45 -10.58 20.09 12.52
N LEU A 46 -10.84 21.40 12.70
CA LEU A 46 -9.97 22.45 12.15
C LEU A 46 -9.15 23.00 13.32
N SER A 47 -8.15 22.25 13.79
CA SER A 47 -7.17 22.78 14.74
C SER A 47 -5.88 21.98 14.77
N GLY A 48 -4.85 22.52 14.10
CA GLY A 48 -3.63 22.93 14.81
C GLY A 48 -2.57 21.89 15.19
N GLY A 49 -2.58 20.68 14.66
CA GLY A 49 -1.40 19.79 14.75
C GLY A 49 -0.26 20.32 13.88
N LYS A 50 0.97 20.40 14.40
CA LYS A 50 2.14 20.75 13.58
C LYS A 50 2.27 19.74 12.41
N PRO A 51 2.51 20.20 11.17
CA PRO A 51 2.51 19.36 9.99
C PRO A 51 3.68 18.37 10.01
N PHE A 52 3.51 17.27 9.28
CA PHE A 52 4.57 16.32 8.93
C PHE A 52 5.86 17.05 8.57
N THR A 53 6.96 16.77 9.26
CA THR A 53 8.26 17.43 9.01
C THR A 53 9.13 16.53 8.15
N SER A 54 9.43 16.94 6.92
CA SER A 54 10.44 16.20 6.14
C SER A 54 11.84 16.38 6.75
N SER A 55 12.65 15.33 6.68
CA SER A 55 14.06 15.37 7.07
C SER A 55 14.94 15.97 5.95
N THR A 56 16.25 16.06 6.20
CA THR A 56 17.25 16.47 5.20
C THR A 56 17.55 15.40 4.13
N PHE A 57 16.70 14.38 3.98
CA PHE A 57 16.87 13.35 2.96
C PHE A 57 16.88 13.98 1.56
N LYS A 58 17.95 13.75 0.80
CA LYS A 58 18.11 14.27 -0.56
C LYS A 58 17.65 13.23 -1.59
N LEU A 59 16.71 13.63 -2.43
CA LEU A 59 16.30 12.85 -3.60
C LEU A 59 17.48 12.72 -4.58
N GLN A 60 17.54 11.58 -5.28
CA GLN A 60 18.49 11.41 -6.37
C GLN A 60 18.01 12.18 -7.59
N GLU A 61 18.86 13.01 -8.20
CA GLU A 61 18.52 13.73 -9.43
C GLU A 61 18.30 12.73 -10.57
N GLN A 62 17.13 12.83 -11.21
CA GLN A 62 16.86 12.15 -12.49
C GLN A 62 16.28 13.18 -13.46
N SER A 63 17.08 13.55 -14.45
CA SER A 63 16.63 14.35 -15.59
C SER A 63 16.77 13.52 -16.86
N GLN A 64 15.64 13.04 -17.39
CA GLN A 64 15.55 12.61 -18.79
C GLN A 64 14.63 13.56 -19.55
N PRO A 65 15.04 14.09 -20.71
CA PRO A 65 14.20 14.98 -21.50
C PRO A 65 13.00 14.22 -22.06
N ILE A 66 11.81 14.81 -21.90
CA ILE A 66 10.56 14.28 -22.43
C ILE A 66 10.41 14.76 -23.88
N ASN A 67 10.42 13.85 -24.85
CA ASN A 67 10.05 14.18 -26.23
C ASN A 67 8.59 13.80 -26.46
N MET A 68 7.67 14.77 -26.38
CA MET A 68 6.23 14.53 -26.48
C MET A 68 5.56 15.71 -27.20
N GLY A 69 4.83 15.47 -28.28
CA GLY A 69 4.03 16.47 -28.98
C GLY A 69 2.76 16.87 -28.20
N SER A 70 1.56 16.75 -28.81
CA SER A 70 0.28 17.21 -28.23
C SER A 70 -0.02 16.75 -26.79
N LYS A 71 0.57 15.62 -26.35
CA LYS A 71 0.51 15.12 -24.97
C LYS A 71 1.09 16.10 -23.93
N ILE A 72 2.04 16.97 -24.31
CA ILE A 72 2.59 18.01 -23.43
C ILE A 72 1.51 19.01 -22.98
N LYS A 73 0.60 19.44 -23.86
CA LYS A 73 -0.43 20.44 -23.50
C LYS A 73 -1.39 19.90 -22.44
N ASN A 74 -1.74 18.62 -22.52
CA ASN A 74 -2.63 17.98 -21.54
C ASN A 74 -1.95 17.82 -20.17
N LEU A 75 -0.65 17.53 -20.15
CA LEU A 75 0.13 17.45 -18.91
C LEU A 75 0.32 18.81 -18.23
N TYR A 76 0.30 19.93 -18.97
CA TYR A 76 0.36 21.26 -18.36
C TYR A 76 -0.89 21.57 -17.53
N GLY A 77 -2.09 21.18 -17.99
CA GLY A 77 -3.33 21.37 -17.23
C GLY A 77 -3.37 20.56 -15.93
N LEU A 78 -2.59 19.49 -15.84
CA LEU A 78 -2.50 18.64 -14.65
C LEU A 78 -1.74 19.33 -13.49
N LYS A 79 -0.90 20.34 -13.77
CA LYS A 79 -0.11 21.05 -12.75
C LYS A 79 -1.00 21.70 -11.68
N ASP A 80 -2.15 22.22 -12.07
CA ASP A 80 -3.09 22.85 -11.15
C ASP A 80 -3.79 21.84 -10.23
N HIS A 81 -3.77 20.55 -10.58
CA HIS A 81 -4.35 19.46 -9.78
C HIS A 81 -3.33 18.76 -8.88
N LEU A 82 -2.05 18.72 -9.29
CA LEU A 82 -0.95 18.07 -8.56
C LEU A 82 -0.04 19.05 -7.82
N THR A 83 -0.59 20.19 -7.37
CA THR A 83 0.14 21.12 -6.51
C THR A 83 0.50 20.47 -5.17
N HIS A 84 1.64 20.82 -4.61
CA HIS A 84 2.07 20.30 -3.31
C HIS A 84 1.05 20.54 -2.19
N ASP A 85 0.39 21.69 -2.15
CA ASP A 85 -0.61 22.01 -1.12
C ASP A 85 -1.80 21.03 -1.14
N LYS A 86 -2.31 20.69 -2.34
CA LYS A 86 -3.38 19.68 -2.51
C LYS A 86 -2.92 18.28 -2.10
N LEU A 87 -1.67 17.93 -2.39
CA LEU A 87 -1.09 16.65 -1.99
C LEU A 87 -0.86 16.59 -0.46
N ASP A 88 -0.48 17.70 0.15
CA ASP A 88 -0.36 17.82 1.60
C ASP A 88 -1.73 17.76 2.29
N GLU A 89 -2.77 18.37 1.70
CA GLU A 89 -4.16 18.24 2.15
C GLU A 89 -4.63 16.77 2.12
N LEU A 90 -4.31 16.03 1.05
CA LEU A 90 -4.59 14.60 0.95
C LEU A 90 -3.96 13.81 2.10
N ARG A 91 -2.66 14.01 2.36
CA ARG A 91 -1.97 13.29 3.44
C ARG A 91 -2.52 13.68 4.82
N ASN A 92 -2.81 14.96 5.03
CA ASN A 92 -3.44 15.42 6.27
C ASN A 92 -4.78 14.72 6.50
N PHE A 93 -5.64 14.65 5.49
CA PHE A 93 -6.90 13.91 5.56
C PHE A 93 -6.69 12.41 5.81
N TRP A 94 -5.73 11.78 5.11
CA TRP A 94 -5.48 10.34 5.21
C TRP A 94 -5.10 9.92 6.64
N PHE A 95 -4.37 10.76 7.35
CA PHE A 95 -3.85 10.51 8.70
C PHE A 95 -4.55 11.31 9.81
N GLU A 96 -5.63 12.06 9.52
CA GLU A 96 -6.25 12.98 10.50
C GLU A 96 -6.76 12.27 11.77
N HIS A 97 -7.16 11.01 11.63
CA HIS A 97 -7.62 10.14 12.71
C HIS A 97 -6.49 9.58 13.59
N ILE A 98 -5.22 9.87 13.25
CA ILE A 98 -4.02 9.49 14.01
C ILE A 98 -3.20 10.77 14.27
N PRO A 99 -3.66 11.63 15.19
CA PRO A 99 -3.02 12.93 15.42
C PRO A 99 -1.65 12.79 16.10
N GLU A 100 -1.48 11.78 16.95
CA GLU A 100 -0.28 11.59 17.75
C GLU A 100 0.85 10.91 16.98
N MET A 101 2.07 11.42 17.13
CA MET A 101 3.24 10.87 16.43
C MET A 101 3.51 9.41 16.84
N ALA A 102 3.35 9.07 18.12
CA ALA A 102 3.56 7.71 18.61
C ALA A 102 2.64 6.71 17.89
N ASP A 103 1.36 7.06 17.75
CA ASP A 103 0.37 6.26 17.02
C ASP A 103 0.65 6.24 15.51
N ARG A 104 1.36 7.24 14.94
CA ARG A 104 1.80 7.14 13.54
C ARG A 104 2.96 6.18 13.36
N ILE A 105 3.85 6.06 14.35
CA ILE A 105 4.96 5.11 14.28
C ILE A 105 4.40 3.70 14.24
N ILE A 106 3.54 3.36 15.20
CA ILE A 106 2.81 2.08 15.23
C ILE A 106 1.33 2.40 15.43
N ALA A 107 0.55 2.30 14.34
CA ALA A 107 -0.88 2.57 14.39
C ALA A 107 -1.62 1.51 15.22
N PRO A 108 -2.38 1.89 16.25
CA PRO A 108 -3.27 0.97 16.94
C PRO A 108 -4.28 0.35 15.96
N GLN A 109 -4.60 -0.93 16.13
CA GLN A 109 -5.53 -1.65 15.23
C GLN A 109 -6.87 -0.93 15.06
N GLU A 110 -7.40 -0.34 16.15
CA GLU A 110 -8.66 0.40 16.12
C GLU A 110 -8.62 1.62 15.20
N LEU A 111 -7.49 2.33 15.15
CA LEU A 111 -7.33 3.49 14.27
C LEU A 111 -7.13 3.06 12.81
N GLN A 112 -6.39 1.96 12.59
CA GLN A 112 -6.16 1.41 11.24
C GLN A 112 -7.45 0.99 10.52
N LYS A 113 -8.55 0.74 11.26
CA LYS A 113 -9.83 0.33 10.66
C LYS A 113 -10.31 1.31 9.60
N ARG A 114 -10.04 2.61 9.76
CA ARG A 114 -10.43 3.64 8.77
C ARG A 114 -9.81 3.41 7.39
N TRP A 115 -8.61 2.82 7.32
CA TRP A 115 -7.95 2.55 6.05
C TRP A 115 -8.41 1.25 5.39
N PHE A 116 -8.68 0.22 6.20
CA PHE A 116 -8.87 -1.14 5.69
C PHE A 116 -10.33 -1.60 5.63
N PHE A 117 -11.24 -0.91 6.30
CA PHE A 117 -12.67 -1.20 6.24
C PHE A 117 -13.40 -0.18 5.37
N SER A 118 -14.47 -0.62 4.71
CA SER A 118 -15.32 0.28 3.95
C SER A 118 -16.12 1.20 4.88
N ASP A 119 -16.13 2.48 4.54
CA ASP A 119 -16.88 3.52 5.22
C ASP A 119 -17.40 4.51 4.18
N LYS A 120 -18.73 4.60 4.07
CA LYS A 120 -19.40 5.46 3.07
C LYS A 120 -19.10 6.94 3.28
N GLU A 121 -18.94 7.39 4.52
CA GLU A 121 -18.65 8.79 4.82
C GLU A 121 -17.22 9.12 4.40
N PHE A 122 -16.27 8.24 4.71
CA PHE A 122 -14.89 8.35 4.22
C PHE A 122 -14.82 8.34 2.69
N ASP A 123 -15.50 7.39 2.05
CA ASP A 123 -15.55 7.26 0.59
C ASP A 123 -16.15 8.52 -0.06
N ASN A 124 -17.22 9.10 0.51
CA ASN A 124 -17.81 10.34 0.00
C ASN A 124 -16.82 11.52 0.04
N VAL A 125 -15.97 11.59 1.07
CA VAL A 125 -14.91 12.61 1.15
C VAL A 125 -13.85 12.35 0.09
N CYS A 126 -13.43 11.09 -0.12
CA CYS A 126 -12.51 10.70 -1.18
C CYS A 126 -13.03 11.09 -2.57
N VAL A 127 -14.30 10.79 -2.84
CA VAL A 127 -14.97 11.16 -4.09
C VAL A 127 -15.03 12.67 -4.26
N THR A 128 -15.50 13.39 -3.26
CA THR A 128 -15.75 14.83 -3.37
C THR A 128 -14.47 15.64 -3.51
N ARG A 129 -13.43 15.31 -2.74
CA ARG A 129 -12.20 16.12 -2.66
C ARG A 129 -11.11 15.67 -3.64
N PHE A 130 -10.97 14.36 -3.86
CA PHE A 130 -9.79 13.83 -4.53
C PHE A 130 -10.07 13.16 -5.88
N SER A 131 -11.30 12.69 -6.16
CA SER A 131 -11.63 12.23 -7.52
C SER A 131 -11.42 13.28 -8.61
N PRO A 132 -11.62 14.60 -8.40
CA PRO A 132 -11.26 15.59 -9.41
C PRO A 132 -9.78 15.56 -9.82
N ILE A 133 -8.88 15.14 -8.93
CA ILE A 133 -7.45 14.94 -9.26
C ILE A 133 -7.29 13.65 -10.07
N LEU A 134 -7.96 12.57 -9.68
CA LEU A 134 -7.94 11.29 -10.40
C LEU A 134 -8.46 11.41 -11.83
N GLU A 135 -9.59 12.11 -12.03
CA GLU A 135 -10.13 12.36 -13.37
C GLU A 135 -9.19 13.26 -14.19
N ALA A 136 -8.58 14.28 -13.59
CA ALA A 136 -7.58 15.09 -14.29
C ALA A 136 -6.36 14.26 -14.76
N ILE A 137 -5.89 13.30 -13.96
CA ILE A 137 -4.83 12.37 -14.37
C ILE A 137 -5.29 11.52 -15.57
N ARG A 138 -6.54 11.02 -15.53
CA ARG A 138 -7.16 10.23 -16.60
C ARG A 138 -7.33 11.00 -17.90
N ASP A 139 -7.89 12.20 -17.81
CA ASP A 139 -8.13 13.10 -18.94
C ASP A 139 -6.81 13.57 -19.57
N ALA A 140 -5.76 13.74 -18.76
CA ALA A 140 -4.42 14.04 -19.25
C ALA A 140 -3.75 12.84 -19.95
N GLY A 141 -4.30 11.63 -19.82
CA GLY A 141 -3.77 10.42 -20.45
C GLY A 141 -2.44 9.96 -19.86
N VAL A 142 -2.24 10.16 -18.55
CA VAL A 142 -1.03 9.72 -17.84
C VAL A 142 -1.03 8.20 -17.74
N THR A 143 0.03 7.54 -18.22
CA THR A 143 0.11 6.07 -18.20
C THR A 143 1.40 5.54 -17.57
N SER A 144 2.25 6.43 -17.04
CA SER A 144 3.52 6.04 -16.43
C SER A 144 3.90 6.92 -15.25
N ALA A 145 4.74 6.38 -14.36
CA ALA A 145 5.32 7.17 -13.28
C ALA A 145 6.14 8.35 -13.81
N GLN A 146 6.87 8.17 -14.91
CA GLN A 146 7.72 9.23 -15.49
C GLN A 146 6.89 10.46 -15.87
N GLU A 147 5.74 10.26 -16.52
CA GLU A 147 4.84 11.34 -16.89
C GLU A 147 4.28 12.05 -15.65
N LEU A 148 3.79 11.29 -14.67
CA LEU A 148 3.23 11.84 -13.44
C LEU A 148 4.28 12.63 -12.64
N LEU A 149 5.46 12.06 -12.43
CA LEU A 149 6.56 12.65 -11.65
C LEU A 149 7.11 13.91 -12.32
N SER A 150 7.10 13.97 -13.65
CA SER A 150 7.52 15.18 -14.38
C SER A 150 6.62 16.40 -14.10
N VAL A 151 5.36 16.15 -13.75
CA VAL A 151 4.37 17.18 -13.42
C VAL A 151 4.36 17.44 -11.91
N ALA A 152 4.28 16.38 -11.09
CA ALA A 152 4.14 16.48 -9.64
C ALA A 152 5.41 16.99 -8.94
N GLN A 153 6.59 16.70 -9.50
CA GLN A 153 7.90 17.15 -9.00
C GLN A 153 8.01 17.04 -7.46
N PRO A 154 7.95 15.81 -6.90
CA PRO A 154 8.01 15.63 -5.45
C PRO A 154 9.31 16.22 -4.90
N ARG A 155 9.21 17.06 -3.87
CA ARG A 155 10.35 17.79 -3.27
C ARG A 155 11.06 16.96 -2.22
N ASN A 156 10.32 16.07 -1.57
CA ASN A 156 10.77 15.32 -0.41
C ASN A 156 10.04 13.97 -0.29
N SER A 157 10.45 13.15 0.68
CA SER A 157 9.92 11.79 0.88
C SER A 157 8.40 11.72 1.14
N LEU A 158 7.82 12.74 1.77
CA LEU A 158 6.39 12.81 2.08
C LEU A 158 5.56 13.15 0.84
N ASP A 159 6.10 13.93 -0.10
CA ASP A 159 5.44 14.16 -1.39
C ASP A 159 5.29 12.83 -2.17
N TRP A 160 6.27 11.91 -2.07
CA TRP A 160 6.15 10.57 -2.64
C TRP A 160 5.06 9.74 -1.97
N LEU A 161 4.97 9.80 -0.63
CA LEU A 161 3.89 9.17 0.13
C LEU A 161 2.52 9.68 -0.35
N ASN A 162 2.38 10.98 -0.58
CA ASN A 162 1.14 11.58 -1.08
C ASN A 162 0.74 10.98 -2.43
N LEU A 163 1.69 10.89 -3.37
CA LEU A 163 1.43 10.33 -4.70
C LEU A 163 1.03 8.86 -4.62
N ILE A 164 1.67 8.08 -3.75
CA ILE A 164 1.33 6.67 -3.57
C ILE A 164 -0.08 6.52 -3.00
N ILE A 165 -0.45 7.28 -1.98
CA ILE A 165 -1.82 7.28 -1.44
C ILE A 165 -2.83 7.73 -2.51
N LEU A 166 -2.52 8.78 -3.26
CA LEU A 166 -3.38 9.31 -4.33
C LEU A 166 -3.64 8.26 -5.41
N LEU A 167 -2.64 7.47 -5.79
CA LEU A 167 -2.75 6.53 -6.91
C LEU A 167 -3.20 5.14 -6.47
N ASP A 168 -2.93 4.72 -5.24
CA ASP A 168 -3.24 3.36 -4.80
C ASP A 168 -4.50 3.33 -3.92
N GLN A 169 -4.58 4.21 -2.94
CA GLN A 169 -5.61 4.14 -1.92
C GLN A 169 -6.87 4.92 -2.29
N ILE A 170 -6.72 6.19 -2.70
CA ILE A 170 -7.87 7.04 -3.06
C ILE A 170 -8.75 6.43 -4.18
N PRO A 171 -8.22 5.76 -5.22
CA PRO A 171 -9.05 5.09 -6.22
C PRO A 171 -9.90 3.98 -5.61
N ARG A 172 -9.40 3.21 -4.64
CA ARG A 172 -10.15 2.13 -3.98
C ARG A 172 -11.34 2.66 -3.17
N ASN A 173 -11.23 3.88 -2.62
CA ASN A 173 -12.33 4.57 -1.95
C ASN A 173 -13.24 5.35 -2.92
N SER A 174 -12.74 5.73 -4.09
CA SER A 174 -13.47 6.56 -5.07
C SER A 174 -14.23 5.75 -6.12
N TYR A 175 -13.72 4.57 -6.48
CA TYR A 175 -14.24 3.71 -7.54
C TYR A 175 -14.63 2.34 -6.99
N ARG A 176 -15.76 2.27 -6.27
CA ARG A 176 -16.32 1.00 -5.80
C ARG A 176 -17.25 0.34 -6.82
N GLY A 177 -17.54 -0.94 -6.60
CA GLY A 177 -18.52 -1.70 -7.38
C GLY A 177 -18.16 -1.75 -8.86
N GLU A 178 -19.08 -1.34 -9.72
CA GLU A 178 -18.90 -1.37 -11.19
C GLU A 178 -17.73 -0.50 -11.68
N LYS A 179 -17.28 0.48 -10.89
CA LYS A 179 -16.13 1.35 -11.22
C LYS A 179 -14.79 0.78 -10.78
N SER A 180 -14.76 -0.27 -9.95
CA SER A 180 -13.52 -0.89 -9.45
C SER A 180 -12.49 -1.31 -10.51
N PRO A 181 -12.86 -1.66 -11.76
CA PRO A 181 -11.87 -1.91 -12.81
C PRO A 181 -10.92 -0.74 -13.06
N ILE A 182 -11.35 0.51 -12.80
CA ILE A 182 -10.51 1.70 -12.96
C ILE A 182 -9.30 1.65 -12.02
N CYS A 183 -9.48 1.16 -10.79
CA CYS A 183 -8.38 0.94 -9.85
C CYS A 183 -7.35 -0.01 -10.45
N PHE A 184 -7.79 -1.20 -10.85
CA PHE A 184 -6.91 -2.30 -11.25
C PHE A 184 -6.22 -2.08 -12.60
N THR A 185 -6.92 -1.46 -13.55
CA THR A 185 -6.45 -1.35 -14.94
C THR A 185 -5.75 -0.05 -15.24
N TYR A 186 -6.09 1.03 -14.52
CA TYR A 186 -5.56 2.37 -14.79
C TYR A 186 -4.58 2.81 -13.70
N PHE A 187 -4.99 2.77 -12.44
CA PHE A 187 -4.21 3.35 -11.36
C PHE A 187 -3.15 2.42 -10.76
N ASP A 188 -3.47 1.13 -10.55
CA ASP A 188 -2.53 0.14 -10.00
C ASP A 188 -1.19 0.11 -10.78
N PRO A 189 -1.16 0.09 -12.13
CA PRO A 189 0.11 0.10 -12.87
C PRO A 189 0.95 1.37 -12.66
N ILE A 190 0.31 2.53 -12.51
CA ILE A 190 1.00 3.80 -12.28
C ILE A 190 1.52 3.85 -10.83
N ALA A 191 0.68 3.46 -9.86
CA ALA A 191 1.04 3.37 -8.45
C ALA A 191 2.24 2.42 -8.23
N GLN A 192 2.22 1.26 -8.89
CA GLN A 192 3.31 0.29 -8.85
C GLN A 192 4.62 0.90 -9.36
N GLN A 193 4.60 1.60 -10.50
CA GLN A 193 5.79 2.25 -11.05
C GLN A 193 6.32 3.37 -10.13
N VAL A 194 5.43 4.17 -9.52
CA VAL A 194 5.82 5.23 -8.58
C VAL A 194 6.44 4.62 -7.32
N SER A 195 5.85 3.54 -6.78
CA SER A 195 6.40 2.79 -5.65
C SER A 195 7.80 2.23 -5.97
N LEU A 196 7.99 1.60 -7.13
CA LEU A 196 9.29 1.07 -7.55
C LEU A 196 10.34 2.17 -7.69
N GLU A 197 9.99 3.33 -8.23
CA GLU A 197 10.91 4.46 -8.34
C GLU A 197 11.27 5.04 -6.96
N ALA A 198 10.30 5.14 -6.04
CA ALA A 198 10.57 5.55 -4.66
C ALA A 198 11.51 4.56 -3.93
N ILE A 199 11.29 3.27 -4.09
CA ILE A 199 12.14 2.20 -3.54
C ILE A 199 13.55 2.29 -4.12
N LYS A 200 13.68 2.50 -5.44
CA LYS A 200 14.97 2.66 -6.13
C LYS A 200 15.75 3.86 -5.59
N GLN A 201 15.08 4.97 -5.27
CA GLN A 201 15.70 6.12 -4.61
C GLN A 201 16.06 5.86 -3.14
N GLY A 202 15.62 4.72 -2.59
CA GLY A 202 15.85 4.32 -1.21
C GLY A 202 14.97 5.06 -0.21
N ILE A 203 13.88 5.70 -0.64
CA ILE A 203 13.03 6.54 0.22
C ILE A 203 12.51 5.76 1.43
N PRO A 204 11.88 4.57 1.27
CA PRO A 204 11.34 3.83 2.42
C PRO A 204 12.39 3.38 3.43
N ASP A 205 13.65 3.27 3.00
CA ASP A 205 14.73 2.67 3.78
C ASP A 205 15.73 3.70 4.32
N LYS A 206 15.67 4.96 3.86
CA LYS A 206 16.67 5.98 4.16
C LYS A 206 16.08 7.29 4.65
N ALA A 207 14.85 7.64 4.27
CA ALA A 207 14.20 8.85 4.78
C ALA A 207 13.63 8.55 6.18
N PRO A 208 14.16 9.15 7.26
CA PRO A 208 13.74 8.82 8.63
C PRO A 208 12.24 8.95 8.89
N GLU A 209 11.60 9.97 8.33
CA GLU A 209 10.15 10.23 8.43
C GLU A 209 9.27 9.19 7.72
N ILE A 210 9.89 8.32 6.91
CA ILE A 210 9.25 7.15 6.30
C ILE A 210 9.75 5.88 7.00
N ARG A 211 11.06 5.65 7.05
CA ARG A 211 11.68 4.42 7.56
C ARG A 211 11.21 4.05 8.97
N TRP A 212 11.14 5.05 9.85
CA TRP A 212 10.84 4.89 11.27
C TRP A 212 9.40 5.23 11.63
N VAL A 213 8.59 5.65 10.66
CA VAL A 213 7.14 5.81 10.84
C VAL A 213 6.47 4.70 10.07
N PHE A 214 6.32 3.53 10.70
CA PHE A 214 5.96 2.29 9.99
C PHE A 214 4.60 2.37 9.28
N SER A 215 3.65 3.15 9.81
CA SER A 215 2.39 3.42 9.11
C SER A 215 2.57 4.22 7.82
N HIS A 216 3.58 5.09 7.71
CA HIS A 216 3.93 5.76 6.46
C HIS A 216 4.60 4.78 5.49
N ARG A 217 5.57 4.02 5.98
CA ARG A 217 6.38 3.10 5.18
C ARG A 217 5.54 2.03 4.49
N ASN A 218 4.54 1.50 5.19
CA ASN A 218 3.64 0.45 4.68
C ASN A 218 3.06 0.81 3.30
N TRP A 219 2.63 2.07 3.13
CA TRP A 219 2.00 2.51 1.88
C TRP A 219 2.90 2.39 0.66
N PHE A 220 4.22 2.49 0.83
CA PHE A 220 5.15 2.32 -0.29
C PHE A 220 5.16 0.90 -0.85
N TYR A 221 4.70 -0.09 -0.09
CA TYR A 221 4.74 -1.50 -0.49
C TYR A 221 3.38 -2.01 -0.98
N MET A 222 2.27 -1.37 -0.58
CA MET A 222 0.91 -1.75 -0.98
C MET A 222 0.72 -1.81 -2.52
N PRO A 223 1.23 -0.87 -3.34
CA PRO A 223 1.09 -0.98 -4.80
C PRO A 223 1.73 -2.24 -5.39
N LEU A 224 2.81 -2.76 -4.76
CA LEU A 224 3.42 -4.02 -5.17
C LEU A 224 2.55 -5.21 -4.78
N MET A 225 1.97 -5.19 -3.58
CA MET A 225 1.01 -6.17 -3.06
C MET A 225 -0.27 -6.21 -3.91
N HIS A 226 -0.67 -5.11 -4.53
CA HIS A 226 -1.87 -5.05 -5.33
C HIS A 226 -1.69 -5.47 -6.80
N SER A 227 -0.45 -5.70 -7.23
CA SER A 227 -0.12 -6.06 -8.61
C SER A 227 -0.45 -7.52 -8.92
N GLU A 228 -0.97 -7.80 -10.11
CA GLU A 228 -1.02 -9.17 -10.66
C GLU A 228 0.33 -9.54 -11.34
N ASP A 229 1.45 -9.29 -10.66
CA ASP A 229 2.81 -9.64 -11.11
C ASP A 229 3.60 -10.28 -9.97
N ILE A 230 4.00 -11.54 -10.15
CA ILE A 230 4.79 -12.27 -9.16
C ILE A 230 6.12 -11.58 -8.83
N SER A 231 6.72 -10.87 -9.78
CA SER A 231 7.96 -10.14 -9.57
C SER A 231 7.78 -8.95 -8.61
N ALA A 232 6.56 -8.41 -8.50
CA ALA A 232 6.21 -7.36 -7.55
C ALA A 232 6.09 -7.92 -6.14
N HIS A 233 5.41 -9.05 -5.98
CA HIS A 233 5.27 -9.76 -4.70
C HIS A 233 6.62 -10.17 -4.10
N VAL A 234 7.55 -10.66 -4.92
CA VAL A 234 8.91 -10.98 -4.44
C VAL A 234 9.60 -9.74 -3.84
N LYS A 235 9.44 -8.57 -4.46
CA LYS A 235 9.98 -7.31 -3.93
C LYS A 235 9.23 -6.85 -2.68
N ALA A 236 7.90 -6.98 -2.65
CA ALA A 236 7.06 -6.62 -1.52
C ALA A 236 7.43 -7.45 -0.28
N VAL A 237 7.55 -8.78 -0.40
CA VAL A 237 8.00 -9.66 0.69
C VAL A 237 9.34 -9.19 1.26
N ALA A 238 10.32 -8.92 0.39
CA ALA A 238 11.64 -8.46 0.84
C ALA A 238 11.57 -7.10 1.55
N ALA A 239 10.71 -6.19 1.07
CA ALA A 239 10.53 -4.87 1.65
C ALA A 239 9.84 -4.93 3.03
N PHE A 240 8.79 -5.74 3.18
CA PHE A 240 8.14 -5.99 4.46
C PHE A 240 9.05 -6.71 5.45
N ASP A 241 9.85 -7.67 4.99
CA ASP A 241 10.83 -8.34 5.84
C ASP A 241 11.88 -7.36 6.37
N LYS A 242 12.37 -6.44 5.53
CA LYS A 242 13.29 -5.38 5.95
C LYS A 242 12.65 -4.41 6.95
N MET A 243 11.39 -4.03 6.74
CA MET A 243 10.65 -3.21 7.71
C MET A 243 10.50 -3.94 9.06
N ASN A 244 10.20 -5.24 9.04
CA ASN A 244 10.13 -6.06 10.25
C ASN A 244 11.49 -6.13 10.96
N GLN A 245 12.59 -6.31 10.22
CA GLN A 245 13.94 -6.27 10.79
C GLN A 245 14.27 -4.91 11.43
N ASP A 246 13.88 -3.80 10.79
CA ASP A 246 14.04 -2.46 11.38
C ASP A 246 13.25 -2.34 12.70
N ILE A 247 12.00 -2.83 12.77
CA ILE A 247 11.22 -2.86 14.02
C ILE A 247 11.94 -3.65 15.11
N LEU A 248 12.37 -4.88 14.79
CA LEU A 248 13.05 -5.75 15.75
C LEU A 248 14.37 -5.15 16.26
N SER A 249 15.08 -4.38 15.41
CA SER A 249 16.32 -3.69 15.80
C SER A 249 16.12 -2.58 16.84
N LEU A 250 14.88 -2.11 17.04
CA LEU A 250 14.54 -1.08 18.01
C LEU A 250 14.20 -1.64 19.40
N MET A 251 14.02 -2.96 19.53
CA MET A 251 13.57 -3.59 20.79
C MET A 251 14.58 -3.45 21.94
N GLU A 252 15.87 -3.31 21.63
CA GLU A 252 16.94 -3.18 22.61
C GLU A 252 17.83 -1.96 22.31
N GLY A 253 18.70 -1.60 23.25
CA GLY A 253 19.64 -0.48 23.10
C GLY A 253 19.06 0.90 23.39
N THR A 254 19.89 1.94 23.23
CA THR A 254 19.53 3.34 23.50
C THR A 254 20.04 4.25 22.37
N GLY A 255 19.44 5.44 22.24
CA GLY A 255 19.83 6.42 21.22
C GLY A 255 19.19 6.19 19.85
N GLY A 256 19.75 6.83 18.84
CA GLY A 256 19.30 6.77 17.45
C GLY A 256 20.01 7.84 16.62
N ALA A 257 20.21 7.59 15.33
CA ALA A 257 20.95 8.50 14.45
C ALA A 257 20.21 9.82 14.22
N ASP A 258 18.88 9.82 14.37
CA ASP A 258 18.01 10.97 14.20
C ASP A 258 16.85 10.98 15.22
N GLU A 259 16.00 12.00 15.17
CA GLU A 259 14.84 12.13 16.07
C GLU A 259 13.76 11.08 15.83
N TYR A 260 13.54 10.67 14.58
CA TYR A 260 12.53 9.67 14.24
C TYR A 260 12.93 8.30 14.75
N GLU A 261 14.21 7.91 14.60
CA GLU A 261 14.69 6.65 15.16
C GLU A 261 14.54 6.60 16.67
N ARG A 262 14.90 7.70 17.37
CA ARG A 262 14.77 7.78 18.84
C ARG A 262 13.31 7.62 19.28
N LYS A 263 12.38 8.34 18.64
CA LYS A 263 10.94 8.21 18.95
C LYS A 263 10.41 6.82 18.61
N ALA A 264 10.84 6.25 17.49
CA ALA A 264 10.41 4.90 17.13
C ALA A 264 10.91 3.87 18.14
N ARG A 265 12.14 4.04 18.64
CA ARG A 265 12.69 3.23 19.71
C ARG A 265 11.87 3.33 20.98
N GLU A 266 11.52 4.55 21.40
CA GLU A 266 10.66 4.78 22.57
C GLU A 266 9.31 4.05 22.43
N VAL A 267 8.67 4.15 21.26
CA VAL A 267 7.38 3.47 20.98
C VAL A 267 7.54 1.95 20.98
N VAL A 268 8.55 1.42 20.29
CA VAL A 268 8.79 -0.03 20.21
C VAL A 268 9.12 -0.61 21.60
N GLN A 269 9.91 0.08 22.42
CA GLN A 269 10.28 -0.40 23.75
C GLN A 269 9.15 -0.27 24.76
N ALA A 270 8.22 0.66 24.56
CA ALA A 270 7.03 0.79 25.40
C ALA A 270 6.06 -0.40 25.24
N ASP A 271 5.96 -0.97 24.03
CA ASP A 271 5.17 -2.18 23.76
C ASP A 271 5.83 -3.08 22.69
N PRO A 272 6.83 -3.90 23.09
CA PRO A 272 7.59 -4.72 22.15
C PRO A 272 6.75 -5.81 21.47
N GLU A 273 5.74 -6.33 22.15
CA GLU A 273 4.86 -7.38 21.61
C GLU A 273 3.92 -6.80 20.53
N ALA A 274 3.33 -5.62 20.77
CA ALA A 274 2.57 -4.94 19.73
C ALA A 274 3.43 -4.58 18.52
N ALA A 275 4.66 -4.12 18.75
CA ALA A 275 5.59 -3.79 17.68
C ALA A 275 5.95 -5.00 16.82
N LYS A 276 6.31 -6.11 17.46
CA LYS A 276 6.58 -7.38 16.77
C LYS A 276 5.37 -7.85 15.97
N SER A 277 4.18 -7.77 16.57
CA SER A 277 2.93 -8.16 15.90
C SER A 277 2.69 -7.35 14.62
N VAL A 278 2.96 -6.05 14.61
CA VAL A 278 2.82 -5.21 13.40
C VAL A 278 3.76 -5.65 12.28
N GLY A 279 5.04 -5.87 12.60
CA GLY A 279 6.03 -6.31 11.63
C GLY A 279 5.71 -7.68 11.03
N GLU A 280 5.28 -8.64 11.86
CA GLU A 280 4.89 -9.98 11.44
C GLU A 280 3.59 -9.98 10.62
N THR A 281 2.57 -9.23 11.05
CA THR A 281 1.25 -9.22 10.40
C THR A 281 1.34 -8.71 8.96
N ASN A 282 2.07 -7.61 8.72
CA ASN A 282 2.21 -7.05 7.37
C ASN A 282 2.90 -8.03 6.41
N LYS A 283 3.96 -8.71 6.88
CA LYS A 283 4.65 -9.74 6.10
C LYS A 283 3.75 -10.93 5.80
N VAL A 284 3.03 -11.44 6.79
CA VAL A 284 2.09 -12.57 6.61
C VAL A 284 0.99 -12.20 5.62
N PHE A 285 0.50 -10.96 5.67
CA PHE A 285 -0.52 -10.48 4.75
C PHE A 285 -0.02 -10.46 3.30
N GLU A 286 1.19 -9.96 3.06
CA GLU A 286 1.85 -10.03 1.74
C GLU A 286 2.05 -11.48 1.28
N GLU A 287 2.49 -12.39 2.16
CA GLU A 287 2.66 -13.80 1.80
C GLU A 287 1.36 -14.44 1.33
N LYS A 288 0.23 -14.10 1.96
CA LYS A 288 -1.10 -14.54 1.49
C LYS A 288 -1.43 -14.03 0.09
N HIS A 289 -1.14 -12.76 -0.20
CA HIS A 289 -1.33 -12.19 -1.55
C HIS A 289 -0.47 -12.91 -2.58
N LYS A 290 0.82 -13.10 -2.26
CA LYS A 290 1.79 -13.77 -3.12
C LYS A 290 1.36 -15.20 -3.47
N VAL A 291 0.83 -15.96 -2.51
CA VAL A 291 0.36 -17.35 -2.76
C VAL A 291 -0.77 -17.39 -3.80
N ILE A 292 -1.68 -16.42 -3.79
CA ILE A 292 -2.75 -16.32 -4.79
C ILE A 292 -2.15 -16.07 -6.18
N ILE A 293 -1.21 -15.12 -6.29
CA ILE A 293 -0.57 -14.80 -7.58
C ILE A 293 0.35 -15.94 -8.06
N GLU A 294 1.04 -16.64 -7.18
CA GLU A 294 1.81 -17.85 -7.54
C GLU A 294 0.93 -18.95 -8.11
N ARG A 295 -0.29 -19.09 -7.56
CA ARG A 295 -1.23 -20.13 -7.97
C ARG A 295 -1.97 -19.81 -9.26
N PHE A 296 -2.50 -18.59 -9.39
CA PHE A 296 -3.41 -18.22 -10.47
C PHE A 296 -2.82 -17.23 -11.48
N GLY A 297 -1.69 -16.61 -11.17
CA GLY A 297 -1.10 -15.51 -11.96
C GLY A 297 -1.89 -14.21 -11.90
N ARG A 298 -3.01 -14.17 -11.17
CA ARG A 298 -3.95 -13.04 -11.04
C ARG A 298 -4.81 -13.19 -9.79
N TYR A 299 -5.60 -12.18 -9.45
CA TYR A 299 -6.58 -12.23 -8.36
C TYR A 299 -7.95 -12.72 -8.84
N PRO A 300 -8.40 -13.93 -8.45
CA PRO A 300 -9.67 -14.48 -8.92
C PRO A 300 -10.88 -13.61 -8.57
N HIS A 301 -10.87 -12.96 -7.40
CA HIS A 301 -11.96 -12.08 -6.97
C HIS A 301 -12.15 -10.84 -7.86
N ARG A 302 -11.13 -10.46 -8.65
CA ARG A 302 -11.24 -9.36 -9.64
C ARG A 302 -11.89 -9.78 -10.95
N ASN A 303 -12.08 -11.09 -11.19
CA ASN A 303 -12.56 -11.61 -12.48
C ASN A 303 -13.88 -10.99 -12.93
N LYS A 304 -14.87 -10.92 -12.03
CA LYS A 304 -16.18 -10.32 -12.35
C LYS A 304 -16.07 -8.84 -12.73
N ALA A 305 -15.30 -8.06 -11.96
CA ALA A 305 -15.10 -6.64 -12.23
C ALA A 305 -14.39 -6.43 -13.58
N LEU A 306 -13.39 -7.26 -13.87
CA LEU A 306 -12.57 -7.17 -15.08
C LEU A 306 -13.17 -7.89 -16.30
N GLY A 307 -14.37 -8.48 -16.19
CA GLY A 307 -15.00 -9.22 -17.28
C GLY A 307 -14.24 -10.49 -17.71
N ARG A 308 -13.46 -11.09 -16.80
CA ARG A 308 -12.66 -12.30 -17.06
C ARG A 308 -13.49 -13.55 -16.77
N GLU A 309 -13.37 -14.55 -17.64
CA GLU A 309 -13.88 -15.89 -17.34
C GLU A 309 -13.03 -16.53 -16.24
N ALA A 310 -13.70 -17.04 -15.20
CA ALA A 310 -13.05 -17.73 -14.09
C ALA A 310 -12.79 -19.20 -14.48
N THR A 311 -11.61 -19.71 -14.14
CA THR A 311 -11.33 -21.14 -14.31
C THR A 311 -12.08 -21.97 -13.25
N PRO A 312 -12.30 -23.29 -13.45
CA PRO A 312 -12.89 -24.13 -12.41
C PRO A 312 -12.14 -24.09 -11.07
N GLU A 313 -10.80 -23.98 -11.12
CA GLU A 313 -9.96 -23.88 -9.92
C GLU A 313 -10.15 -22.54 -9.19
N GLU A 314 -10.31 -21.45 -9.94
CA GLU A 314 -10.61 -20.13 -9.39
C GLU A 314 -12.00 -20.07 -8.74
N VAL A 315 -12.99 -20.73 -9.35
CA VAL A 315 -14.34 -20.85 -8.79
C VAL A 315 -14.30 -21.64 -7.47
N GLU A 316 -13.69 -22.83 -7.47
CA GLU A 316 -13.55 -23.65 -6.26
C GLU A 316 -12.81 -22.89 -5.15
N PHE A 317 -11.75 -22.15 -5.50
CA PHE A 317 -11.02 -21.33 -4.53
C PHE A 317 -11.92 -20.27 -3.87
N LEU A 318 -12.73 -19.55 -4.65
CA LEU A 318 -13.63 -18.53 -4.11
C LEU A 318 -14.80 -19.14 -3.31
N GLU A 319 -15.40 -20.22 -3.80
CA GLU A 319 -16.52 -20.90 -3.15
C GLU A 319 -16.12 -21.59 -1.84
N SER A 320 -14.87 -22.04 -1.71
CA SER A 320 -14.31 -22.62 -0.48
C SER A 320 -13.85 -21.59 0.55
N GLY A 321 -14.13 -20.29 0.32
CA GLY A 321 -13.76 -19.20 1.23
C GLY A 321 -12.29 -18.79 1.12
N GLY A 322 -11.69 -18.92 -0.06
CA GLY A 322 -10.35 -18.43 -0.35
C GLY A 322 -10.19 -16.94 -0.03
N ASP A 323 -8.99 -16.55 0.36
CA ASP A 323 -8.69 -15.17 0.73
C ASP A 323 -9.02 -14.19 -0.42
N THR A 324 -9.69 -13.09 -0.07
CA THR A 324 -10.00 -11.99 -0.99
C THR A 324 -9.56 -10.67 -0.36
N PHE A 325 -9.15 -9.72 -1.19
CA PHE A 325 -8.52 -8.48 -0.73
C PHE A 325 -9.05 -7.28 -1.54
N GLY A 326 -9.13 -6.11 -0.91
CA GLY A 326 -9.44 -4.85 -1.62
C GLY A 326 -10.87 -4.74 -2.19
N SER A 327 -11.85 -5.44 -1.59
CA SER A 327 -13.28 -5.36 -1.96
C SER A 327 -13.99 -4.12 -1.43
#